data_AF-A0A963CA28-F1
#
_entry.id   AF-A0A963CA28-F1
#
_cell.length_a   1.000
_cell.length_b   1.000
_cell.length_c   1.000
_cell.angle_alpha   90.00
_cell.angle_beta   90.00
_cell.angle_gamma   90.00
#
_symmetry.space_group_name_H-M   'P 1'
#
loop_
_entity.id
_entity.type
_entity.pdbx_description
1 polymer ?
#
loop_
_entity_poly.entity_id
_entity_poly.type
_entity_poly.pdbx_seq_one_letter_code
_entity_poly.pdbx_strand_id
1 'polypeptide(L)'
;MWITLLGVPGKLKTLLDRLTVARTDNLDNLNASISSRAPGSTALSTAVWDSTKAGRIDQAISTRARAKVQTGWADNPTLSAGTGEDAKFVDITITAVSDIARCSVSFVGGATTALANSGSAMTKSGGTSSWMVTARMINSTTLRLSCVASGVLSIYGRWTVTDYAATS
;
A
#
# COMPACT_ATOMS: atom_id res chain seq x y z
N MET A 1 59.58 -26.80 -4.32
CA MET A 1 60.69 -27.21 -5.21
C MET A 1 60.24 -26.94 -6.64
N TRP A 2 60.75 -25.90 -7.29
CA TRP A 2 60.43 -25.60 -8.69
C TRP A 2 61.14 -26.63 -9.57
N ILE A 3 60.38 -27.46 -10.28
CA ILE A 3 60.95 -28.45 -11.20
C ILE A 3 61.36 -27.69 -12.48
N THR A 4 62.66 -27.48 -12.70
CA THR A 4 63.17 -26.91 -13.95
C THR A 4 63.21 -28.02 -15.00
N LEU A 5 62.08 -28.22 -15.67
CA LEU A 5 61.92 -29.22 -16.72
C LEU A 5 62.51 -28.70 -18.04
N LEU A 6 63.83 -28.74 -18.14
CA LEU A 6 64.55 -28.42 -19.38
C LEU A 6 64.24 -29.50 -20.42
N GLY A 7 63.59 -29.14 -21.52
CA GLY A 7 63.41 -30.02 -22.69
C GLY A 7 61.98 -30.28 -23.16
N VAL A 8 60.96 -29.61 -22.62
CA VAL A 8 59.58 -29.76 -23.13
C VAL A 8 59.33 -28.79 -24.30
N PRO A 9 59.02 -29.27 -25.51
CA PRO A 9 58.73 -28.40 -26.65
C PRO A 9 57.25 -28.01 -26.77
N GLY A 10 56.99 -26.93 -27.51
CA GLY A 10 55.67 -26.58 -28.03
C GLY A 10 54.63 -26.17 -26.98
N LYS A 11 53.38 -26.60 -27.18
CA LYS A 11 52.20 -26.15 -26.40
C LYS A 11 52.29 -26.47 -24.91
N LEU A 12 52.97 -27.56 -24.53
CA LEU A 12 53.15 -27.95 -23.13
C LEU A 12 54.06 -26.96 -22.41
N LYS A 13 55.13 -26.47 -23.06
CA LYS A 13 55.95 -25.38 -22.53
C LYS A 13 55.13 -24.12 -22.31
N THR A 14 54.28 -23.75 -23.27
CA THR A 14 53.41 -22.58 -23.15
C THR A 14 52.45 -22.69 -21.95
N LEU A 15 51.94 -23.89 -21.65
CA LEU A 15 51.09 -24.11 -20.47
C LEU A 15 51.89 -23.99 -19.17
N LEU A 16 53.12 -24.51 -19.13
CA LEU A 16 54.02 -24.37 -17.97
C LEU A 16 54.41 -22.90 -17.74
N ASP A 17 54.81 -22.18 -18.79
CA ASP A 17 55.18 -20.76 -18.70
C ASP A 17 53.99 -19.90 -18.23
N ARG A 18 52.77 -20.33 -18.57
CA ARG A 18 51.52 -19.69 -18.13
C ARG A 18 51.19 -20.00 -16.68
N LEU A 19 51.68 -21.09 -16.10
CA LEU A 19 51.48 -21.46 -14.70
C LEU A 19 52.52 -20.76 -13.82
N THR A 20 52.42 -19.43 -13.77
CA THR A 20 53.24 -18.59 -12.89
C THR A 20 52.89 -18.83 -11.43
N VAL A 21 53.77 -18.44 -10.50
CA VAL A 21 53.51 -18.49 -9.03
C VAL A 21 52.11 -17.95 -8.71
N ALA A 22 51.82 -16.74 -9.18
CA ALA A 22 50.54 -16.08 -8.92
C ALA A 22 49.33 -16.83 -9.51
N ARG A 23 49.49 -17.54 -10.65
CA ARG A 23 48.39 -18.38 -11.17
C ARG A 23 48.19 -19.63 -10.32
N THR A 24 49.26 -20.24 -9.83
CA THR A 24 49.18 -21.36 -8.89
C THR A 24 48.50 -20.94 -7.59
N ASP A 25 48.88 -19.81 -7.00
CA ASP A 25 48.24 -19.28 -5.79
C ASP A 25 46.74 -19.00 -5.99
N ASN A 26 46.37 -18.47 -7.16
CA ASN A 26 44.96 -18.27 -7.51
C ASN A 26 44.20 -19.59 -7.69
N LEU A 27 44.83 -20.62 -8.25
CA LEU A 27 44.23 -21.96 -8.34
C LEU A 27 44.07 -22.59 -6.96
N ASP A 28 45.02 -22.39 -6.04
CA ASP A 28 44.92 -22.84 -4.66
C ASP A 28 43.77 -22.12 -3.93
N ASN A 29 43.61 -20.82 -4.15
CA ASN A 29 42.45 -20.06 -3.65
C ASN A 29 41.13 -20.56 -4.24
N LEU A 30 41.11 -20.98 -5.51
CA LEU A 30 39.95 -21.60 -6.18
C LEU A 30 39.70 -23.06 -5.77
N ASN A 31 40.67 -23.73 -5.19
CA ASN A 31 40.53 -25.07 -4.63
C ASN A 31 40.21 -25.05 -3.12
N ALA A 32 40.37 -23.90 -2.45
CA ALA A 32 40.09 -23.74 -1.03
C ALA A 32 38.59 -23.91 -0.73
N SER A 33 38.25 -24.52 0.41
CA SER A 33 36.87 -24.69 0.86
C SER A 33 36.10 -23.35 0.90
N ILE A 34 34.79 -23.35 0.59
CA ILE A 34 33.97 -22.14 0.64
C ILE A 34 34.04 -21.44 2.01
N SER A 35 34.15 -22.21 3.09
CA SER A 35 34.30 -21.72 4.47
C SER A 35 35.54 -20.87 4.72
N SER A 36 36.59 -20.98 3.90
CA SER A 36 37.79 -20.13 3.98
C SER A 36 37.69 -18.86 3.12
N ARG A 37 36.70 -18.77 2.23
CA ARG A 37 36.45 -17.59 1.36
C ARG A 37 35.38 -16.66 1.94
N ALA A 38 34.38 -17.26 2.57
CA ALA A 38 33.36 -16.58 3.34
C ALA A 38 33.24 -17.33 4.67
N PRO A 39 33.78 -16.79 5.77
CA PRO A 39 33.59 -17.39 7.09
C PRO A 39 32.09 -17.58 7.32
N GLY A 40 31.67 -18.76 7.75
CA GLY A 40 30.24 -19.01 8.04
C GLY A 40 29.65 -18.03 9.06
N SER A 41 30.50 -17.34 9.84
CA SER A 41 30.13 -16.27 10.76
C SER A 41 29.66 -14.96 10.10
N THR A 42 29.96 -14.73 8.81
CA THR A 42 29.46 -13.57 8.06
C THR A 42 28.18 -13.88 7.28
N ALA A 43 27.84 -15.15 7.11
CA ALA A 43 26.56 -15.54 6.56
C ALA A 43 25.46 -15.33 7.61
N LEU A 44 24.34 -14.73 7.20
CA LEU A 44 23.10 -14.77 7.98
C LEU A 44 22.73 -16.25 8.19
N SER A 45 22.95 -16.77 9.39
CA SER A 45 22.65 -18.16 9.70
C SER A 45 21.14 -18.37 9.80
N THR A 46 20.69 -19.61 9.72
CA THR A 46 19.30 -19.99 10.00
C THR A 46 18.89 -19.67 11.44
N ALA A 47 19.83 -19.47 12.36
CA ALA A 47 19.54 -18.97 13.71
C ALA A 47 19.25 -17.45 13.72
N VAL A 48 19.80 -16.68 12.78
CA VAL A 48 19.57 -15.23 12.67
C VAL A 48 18.37 -14.93 11.78
N TRP A 49 18.21 -15.65 10.66
CA TRP A 49 17.14 -15.51 9.69
C TRP A 49 16.45 -16.85 9.43
N ASP A 50 15.50 -17.20 10.30
CA ASP A 50 14.64 -18.36 10.12
C ASP A 50 13.38 -18.01 9.32
N SER A 51 12.68 -19.05 8.86
CA SER A 51 11.39 -18.90 8.17
C SER A 51 10.34 -18.18 9.02
N THR A 52 10.44 -18.28 10.35
CA THR A 52 9.57 -17.59 11.30
C THR A 52 9.75 -16.07 11.22
N LYS A 53 10.98 -15.56 11.27
CA LYS A 53 11.28 -14.13 11.17
C LYS A 53 10.89 -13.58 9.80
N ALA A 54 11.17 -14.30 8.73
CA ALA A 54 10.74 -13.93 7.39
C ALA A 54 9.20 -13.81 7.32
N GLY A 55 8.48 -14.81 7.81
CA GLY A 55 7.02 -14.81 7.84
C GLY A 55 6.42 -13.66 8.68
N ARG A 56 7.05 -13.28 9.79
CA ARG A 56 6.63 -12.12 10.60
C ARG A 56 6.75 -10.81 9.83
N ILE A 57 7.80 -10.64 9.02
CA ILE A 57 7.99 -9.44 8.21
C ILE A 57 6.95 -9.38 7.09
N ASP A 58 6.71 -10.51 6.42
CA ASP A 58 5.69 -10.60 5.37
C ASP A 58 4.29 -10.28 5.92
N GLN A 59 3.97 -10.77 7.12
CA GLN A 59 2.74 -10.41 7.82
C GLN A 59 2.67 -8.93 8.17
N ALA A 60 3.73 -8.37 8.76
CA ALA A 60 3.78 -6.96 9.14
C ALA A 60 3.65 -6.01 7.93
N ILE A 61 4.26 -6.38 6.79
CA ILE A 61 4.09 -5.65 5.54
C ILE A 61 2.66 -5.78 5.03
N SER A 62 2.12 -7.00 5.01
CA SER A 62 0.75 -7.26 4.52
C SER A 62 -0.32 -6.52 5.33
N THR A 63 -0.15 -6.40 6.64
CA THR A 63 -1.08 -5.68 7.51
C THR A 63 -0.93 -4.16 7.43
N ARG A 64 0.27 -3.64 7.16
CA ARG A 64 0.50 -2.19 7.05
C ARG A 64 0.27 -1.61 5.65
N ALA A 65 0.41 -2.41 4.60
CA ALA A 65 0.62 -1.88 3.25
C ALA A 65 -0.64 -1.39 2.51
N ARG A 66 -1.87 -1.55 3.04
CA ARG A 66 -3.06 -1.16 2.27
C ARG A 66 -4.10 -0.48 3.13
N ALA A 67 -4.08 0.84 3.13
CA ALA A 67 -5.29 1.58 3.44
C ALA A 67 -6.38 1.12 2.47
N LYS A 68 -7.51 0.62 2.98
CA LYS A 68 -8.62 0.21 2.12
C LYS A 68 -9.40 1.47 1.76
N VAL A 69 -9.41 1.81 0.49
CA VAL A 69 -10.14 2.98 -0.02
C VAL A 69 -11.44 2.52 -0.63
N GLN A 70 -12.54 3.02 -0.10
CA GLN A 70 -13.88 2.83 -0.65
C GLN A 70 -14.34 4.16 -1.23
N THR A 71 -14.89 4.15 -2.44
CA THR A 71 -15.47 5.36 -3.04
C THR A 71 -16.81 5.04 -3.65
N GLY A 72 -17.67 6.05 -3.70
CA GLY A 72 -18.90 5.98 -4.47
C GLY A 72 -19.45 7.36 -4.72
N TRP A 73 -20.65 7.38 -5.28
CA TRP A 73 -21.34 8.59 -5.68
C TRP A 73 -22.72 8.61 -5.04
N ALA A 74 -23.07 9.73 -4.42
CA ALA A 74 -24.44 10.03 -4.05
C ALA A 74 -25.09 10.73 -5.24
N ASP A 75 -26.13 10.13 -5.83
CA ASP A 75 -26.92 10.74 -6.88
C ASP A 75 -28.37 10.86 -6.42
N ASN A 76 -28.73 12.04 -5.93
CA ASN A 76 -30.09 12.36 -5.53
C ASN A 76 -30.78 11.25 -4.67
N PRO A 77 -30.16 10.78 -3.58
CA PRO A 77 -30.76 9.75 -2.76
C PRO A 77 -31.99 10.30 -2.04
N THR A 78 -32.92 9.42 -1.70
CA THR A 78 -34.05 9.78 -0.83
C THR A 78 -33.52 10.21 0.54
N LEU A 79 -33.75 11.48 0.89
CA LEU A 79 -33.24 12.04 2.14
C LEU A 79 -34.20 11.80 3.30
N SER A 80 -33.64 11.39 4.43
CA SER A 80 -34.33 11.32 5.72
C SER A 80 -34.33 12.70 6.39
N ALA A 81 -35.36 12.96 7.19
CA ALA A 81 -35.44 14.13 8.05
C ALA A 81 -34.79 13.85 9.41
N GLY A 82 -34.06 14.82 9.93
CA GLY A 82 -33.48 14.77 11.28
C GLY A 82 -33.43 16.15 11.92
N THR A 83 -32.49 16.35 12.84
CA THR A 83 -32.34 17.60 13.61
C THR A 83 -30.87 18.01 13.71
N GLY A 84 -30.62 19.30 13.97
CA GLY A 84 -29.27 19.82 14.15
C GLY A 84 -28.40 19.65 12.89
N GLU A 85 -27.22 19.05 13.06
CA GLU A 85 -26.27 18.75 11.97
C GLU A 85 -26.80 17.71 10.96
N ASP A 86 -27.89 17.01 11.31
CA ASP A 86 -28.58 16.02 10.47
C ASP A 86 -29.98 16.46 10.05
N ALA A 87 -30.24 17.76 9.87
CA ALA A 87 -31.57 18.23 9.45
C ALA A 87 -32.08 17.48 8.20
N LYS A 88 -31.19 17.21 7.24
CA LYS A 88 -31.40 16.28 6.13
C LYS A 88 -30.19 15.36 5.98
N PHE A 89 -30.43 14.06 5.82
CA PHE A 89 -29.33 13.11 5.67
C PHE A 89 -29.69 11.91 4.78
N VAL A 90 -28.65 11.23 4.31
CA VAL A 90 -28.73 9.90 3.72
C VAL A 90 -27.67 9.01 4.37
N ASP A 91 -28.07 7.79 4.67
CA ASP A 91 -27.15 6.74 5.12
C ASP A 91 -26.78 5.86 3.92
N ILE A 92 -25.47 5.81 3.65
CA ILE A 92 -24.88 5.00 2.60
C ILE A 92 -24.29 3.76 3.23
N THR A 93 -24.74 2.60 2.77
CA THR A 93 -24.15 1.32 3.17
C THR A 93 -22.82 1.15 2.44
N ILE A 94 -21.76 0.94 3.20
CA ILE A 94 -20.40 0.70 2.70
C ILE A 94 -19.87 -0.64 3.23
N THR A 95 -18.75 -1.10 2.69
CA THR A 95 -18.05 -2.26 3.27
C THR A 95 -17.53 -1.89 4.66
N ALA A 96 -17.53 -2.87 5.58
CA ALA A 96 -17.09 -2.65 6.94
C ALA A 96 -15.67 -2.05 7.01
N VAL A 97 -15.56 -0.90 7.66
CA VAL A 97 -14.30 -0.26 8.07
C VAL A 97 -13.82 -0.95 9.34
N SER A 98 -12.54 -1.32 9.36
CA SER A 98 -11.95 -2.12 10.44
C SER A 98 -11.83 -1.36 11.76
N ASP A 99 -11.53 -0.05 11.69
CA ASP A 99 -11.44 0.83 12.84
C ASP A 99 -11.94 2.24 12.49
N ILE A 100 -13.12 2.60 12.98
CA ILE A 100 -13.73 3.91 12.71
C ILE A 100 -12.88 5.06 13.27
N ALA A 101 -12.19 4.84 14.39
CA ALA A 101 -11.36 5.89 15.01
C ALA A 101 -10.13 6.23 14.16
N ARG A 102 -9.75 5.32 13.26
CA ARG A 102 -8.61 5.47 12.34
C ARG A 102 -9.08 5.45 10.90
N CYS A 103 -10.26 5.98 10.60
CA CYS A 103 -10.68 6.20 9.23
C CYS A 103 -10.69 7.69 8.88
N SER A 104 -10.47 8.00 7.62
CA SER A 104 -10.76 9.33 7.09
C SER A 104 -11.94 9.26 6.13
N VAL A 105 -12.83 10.24 6.25
CA VAL A 105 -13.98 10.39 5.37
C VAL A 105 -13.84 11.73 4.67
N SER A 106 -14.00 11.73 3.35
CA SER A 106 -14.10 12.96 2.57
C SER A 106 -15.32 12.91 1.67
N PHE A 107 -15.91 14.08 1.46
CA PHE A 107 -16.99 14.27 0.53
C PHE A 107 -16.72 15.51 -0.31
N VAL A 108 -16.90 15.36 -1.62
CA VAL A 108 -16.77 16.45 -2.58
C VAL A 108 -18.08 16.53 -3.35
N GLY A 109 -18.86 17.56 -3.05
CA GLY A 109 -20.21 17.69 -3.56
C GLY A 109 -20.99 18.79 -2.85
N GLY A 110 -22.31 18.72 -2.93
CA GLY A 110 -23.19 19.66 -2.27
C GLY A 110 -24.61 19.15 -2.11
N ALA A 111 -25.43 19.99 -1.51
CA ALA A 111 -26.85 19.78 -1.34
C ALA A 111 -27.64 20.88 -2.04
N THR A 112 -28.81 20.55 -2.57
CA THR A 112 -29.70 21.50 -3.26
C THR A 112 -31.16 21.32 -2.83
N THR A 113 -31.92 22.39 -2.95
CA THR A 113 -33.38 22.43 -2.73
C THR A 113 -34.16 22.01 -3.98
N ALA A 114 -33.49 21.77 -5.11
CA ALA A 114 -34.10 21.29 -6.35
C ALA A 114 -33.76 19.82 -6.58
N LEU A 115 -34.69 19.00 -7.10
CA LEU A 115 -34.35 17.66 -7.56
C LEU A 115 -33.29 17.77 -8.67
N ALA A 116 -32.06 17.33 -8.39
CA ALA A 116 -31.01 17.31 -9.38
C ALA A 116 -31.34 16.24 -10.43
N ASN A 117 -31.37 16.61 -11.71
CA ASN A 117 -31.32 15.62 -12.78
C ASN A 117 -29.95 14.93 -12.72
N SER A 118 -29.98 13.61 -12.53
CA SER A 118 -28.84 12.70 -12.47
C SER A 118 -27.91 12.90 -13.66
N GLY A 119 -26.65 13.29 -13.41
CA GLY A 119 -25.59 13.28 -14.44
C GLY A 119 -24.71 14.53 -14.57
N SER A 120 -25.02 15.66 -13.95
CA SER A 120 -24.18 16.87 -14.07
C SER A 120 -23.17 16.99 -12.92
N ALA A 121 -21.98 16.46 -13.14
CA ALA A 121 -20.80 16.70 -12.30
C ALA A 121 -20.58 18.22 -12.10
N MET A 122 -20.71 18.70 -10.86
CA MET A 122 -20.22 20.00 -10.33
C MET A 122 -20.29 21.24 -11.25
N THR A 123 -21.21 21.29 -12.21
CA THR A 123 -21.41 22.45 -13.09
C THR A 123 -22.80 23.00 -12.84
N LYS A 124 -23.05 23.40 -11.59
CA LYS A 124 -24.05 24.41 -11.30
C LYS A 124 -23.36 25.60 -10.68
N SER A 125 -22.46 26.19 -11.46
CA SER A 125 -22.21 27.62 -11.37
C SER A 125 -23.54 28.33 -11.69
N GLY A 126 -24.12 28.99 -10.68
CA GLY A 126 -25.26 29.87 -10.86
C GLY A 126 -26.61 29.23 -10.52
N GLY A 127 -27.07 29.44 -9.29
CA GLY A 127 -28.44 29.12 -8.89
C GLY A 127 -28.57 28.72 -7.42
N THR A 128 -28.23 29.66 -6.53
CA THR A 128 -28.69 29.77 -5.14
C THR A 128 -28.63 28.49 -4.27
N SER A 129 -27.58 28.43 -3.43
CA SER A 129 -27.44 27.55 -2.26
C SER A 129 -26.91 26.13 -2.51
N SER A 130 -25.60 26.02 -2.81
CA SER A 130 -24.84 24.80 -2.50
C SER A 130 -24.66 24.74 -0.99
N TRP A 131 -25.55 24.00 -0.31
CA TRP A 131 -25.42 23.82 1.12
C TRP A 131 -24.25 22.88 1.42
N MET A 132 -23.51 23.18 2.48
CA MET A 132 -22.41 22.33 2.93
C MET A 132 -22.97 20.98 3.37
N VAL A 133 -22.38 19.91 2.84
CA VAL A 133 -22.67 18.54 3.24
C VAL A 133 -21.49 18.04 4.08
N THR A 134 -21.79 17.53 5.26
CA THR A 134 -20.80 16.85 6.10
C THR A 134 -20.91 15.35 5.89
N ALA A 135 -19.79 14.66 6.00
CA ALA A 135 -19.71 13.23 5.84
C ALA A 135 -19.05 12.62 7.08
N ARG A 136 -19.68 11.63 7.69
CA ARG A 136 -19.12 10.96 8.87
C ARG A 136 -19.55 9.50 8.95
N MET A 137 -18.70 8.68 9.58
CA MET A 137 -19.07 7.32 9.95
C MET A 137 -20.04 7.35 11.13
N ILE A 138 -21.11 6.56 11.05
CA ILE A 138 -22.05 6.35 12.16
C ILE A 138 -21.80 5.00 12.84
N ASN A 139 -21.41 4.00 12.06
CA ASN A 139 -20.96 2.69 12.50
C ASN A 139 -20.00 2.13 11.44
N SER A 140 -19.51 0.90 11.61
CA SER A 140 -18.48 0.32 10.72
C SER A 140 -18.94 0.17 9.28
N THR A 141 -20.25 0.12 9.02
CA THR A 141 -20.84 -0.16 7.70
C THR A 141 -21.68 0.99 7.15
N THR A 142 -21.81 2.10 7.89
CA THR A 142 -22.71 3.20 7.53
C THR A 142 -21.97 4.53 7.51
N LEU A 143 -21.88 5.10 6.32
CA LEU A 143 -21.47 6.47 6.08
C LEU A 143 -22.72 7.35 6.01
N ARG A 144 -22.79 8.37 6.87
CA ARG A 144 -23.83 9.40 6.76
C ARG A 144 -23.31 10.59 5.98
N LEU A 145 -24.08 11.02 4.99
CA LEU A 145 -23.95 12.35 4.38
C LEU A 145 -25.11 13.19 4.92
N SER A 146 -24.81 14.33 5.54
CA SER A 146 -25.83 15.19 6.13
C SER A 146 -25.66 16.66 5.80
N CYS A 147 -26.76 17.40 5.91
CA CYS A 147 -26.82 18.82 5.71
C CYS A 147 -27.68 19.46 6.80
N VAL A 148 -27.24 20.62 7.31
CA VAL A 148 -27.94 21.43 8.31
C VAL A 148 -29.21 22.12 7.77
N ALA A 149 -29.35 22.21 6.44
CA ALA A 149 -30.47 22.92 5.82
C ALA A 149 -31.70 22.02 5.65
N SER A 150 -32.79 22.39 6.33
CA SER A 150 -34.05 21.63 6.33
C SER A 150 -34.78 21.60 4.98
N GLY A 151 -34.51 22.56 4.09
CA GLY A 151 -35.10 22.65 2.75
C GLY A 151 -34.41 21.80 1.68
N VAL A 152 -33.34 21.08 2.01
CA VAL A 152 -32.60 20.25 1.05
C VAL A 152 -33.44 19.07 0.60
N LEU A 153 -33.49 18.86 -0.72
CA LEU A 153 -34.17 17.74 -1.36
C LEU A 153 -33.20 16.71 -1.93
N SER A 154 -31.96 17.10 -2.22
CA SER A 154 -30.97 16.23 -2.85
C SER A 154 -29.57 16.48 -2.32
N ILE A 155 -28.79 15.41 -2.12
CA ILE A 155 -27.34 15.43 -1.90
C ILE A 155 -26.69 14.80 -3.13
N TYR A 156 -25.66 15.44 -3.67
CA TYR A 156 -24.92 14.94 -4.82
C TYR A 156 -23.42 15.12 -4.67
N GLY A 157 -22.65 14.11 -5.05
CA GLY A 157 -21.19 14.19 -5.04
C GLY A 157 -20.50 12.88 -4.78
N ARG A 158 -19.17 12.93 -4.75
CA ARG A 158 -18.31 11.79 -4.49
C ARG A 158 -17.99 11.69 -3.01
N TRP A 159 -18.16 10.50 -2.45
CA TRP A 159 -17.64 10.17 -1.13
C TRP A 159 -16.43 9.26 -1.25
N THR A 160 -15.50 9.40 -0.30
CA THR A 160 -14.34 8.53 -0.14
C THR A 160 -14.17 8.20 1.34
N VAL A 161 -13.99 6.92 1.65
CA VAL A 161 -13.65 6.43 2.99
C VAL A 161 -12.32 5.71 2.88
N THR A 162 -11.33 6.15 3.66
CA THR A 162 -10.01 5.49 3.76
C THR A 162 -9.89 4.85 5.13
N ASP A 163 -9.82 3.53 5.15
CA ASP A 163 -9.64 2.70 6.34
C ASP A 163 -8.15 2.40 6.53
N TYR A 164 -7.55 2.91 7.59
CA TYR A 164 -6.17 2.63 7.94
C TYR A 164 -6.14 1.44 8.89
N ALA A 165 -5.47 0.37 8.48
CA ALA A 165 -5.39 -0.87 9.27
C ALA A 165 -4.91 -0.59 10.70
N ALA A 166 -5.54 -1.25 11.67
CA ALA A 166 -5.11 -1.19 13.06
C ALA A 166 -3.68 -1.76 13.18
N THR A 167 -2.77 -0.98 13.76
CA THR A 167 -1.48 -1.49 14.22
C THR A 167 -1.75 -2.38 15.44
N SER A 168 -1.64 -3.70 15.26
CA SER A 168 -1.59 -4.67 16.35
C SER A 168 -0.33 -4.48 17.20
#